data_AF-A0A1G7WYT9-F1
#
_entry.id   AF-A0A1G7WYT9-F1
#
_cell.length_a   1.000
_cell.length_b   1.000
_cell.length_c   1.000
_cell.angle_alpha   90.00
_cell.angle_beta   90.00
_cell.angle_gamma   90.00
#
_symmetry.space_group_name_H-M   'P 1'
#
loop_
_entity.id
_entity.type
_entity.pdbx_description
1 polymer ?
#
loop_
_entity_poly.entity_id
_entity_poly.type
_entity_poly.pdbx_seq_one_letter_code
_entity_poly.pdbx_strand_id
1 'polypeptide(L)'
;MSLKTTLSKYSGKPNSLFKKIIITFSFAYLPFLILFSILVSFGFMPVNFNEQNIYGLKGVVILVCFAPIFTFMFSAFAYLWFVFGNFVLQLFITLLPDKKS
;
A
#
# COMPACT_ATOMS: atom_id res chain seq x y z
N MET A 1 8.80 14.36 -30.31
CA MET A 1 7.64 14.09 -29.43
C MET A 1 7.64 15.14 -28.32
N SER A 2 6.53 15.85 -28.09
CA SER A 2 6.48 16.92 -27.08
C SER A 2 6.48 16.31 -25.67
N LEU A 3 7.17 16.95 -24.72
CA LEU A 3 7.29 16.53 -23.32
C LEU A 3 5.89 16.37 -22.68
N LYS A 4 4.94 17.23 -23.10
CA LYS A 4 3.52 17.18 -22.75
C LYS A 4 2.85 15.87 -23.19
N THR A 5 3.18 15.37 -24.38
CA THR A 5 2.63 14.14 -24.96
C THR A 5 3.17 12.88 -24.27
N THR A 6 4.41 12.92 -23.79
CA THR A 6 5.00 11.81 -23.03
C THR A 6 4.38 11.73 -21.63
N LEU A 7 4.22 12.86 -20.94
CA LEU A 7 3.71 12.90 -19.57
C LEU A 7 2.19 12.61 -19.49
N SER A 8 1.40 13.03 -20.48
CA SER A 8 -0.05 12.75 -20.52
C SER A 8 -0.37 11.26 -20.64
N LYS A 9 0.53 10.47 -21.24
CA LYS A 9 0.39 9.02 -21.37
C LYS A 9 0.42 8.28 -20.02
N TYR A 10 1.03 8.87 -18.98
CA TYR A 10 1.16 8.27 -17.66
C TYR A 10 0.00 8.63 -16.70
N SER A 11 -0.92 9.51 -17.08
CA SER A 11 -2.08 9.95 -16.28
C SER A 11 -3.24 8.91 -16.25
N GLY A 12 -2.93 7.62 -16.14
CA GLY A 12 -3.87 6.50 -16.34
C GLY A 12 -5.10 6.47 -15.41
N LYS A 13 -6.21 5.90 -15.92
CA LYS A 13 -7.50 5.78 -15.20
C LYS A 13 -7.44 4.80 -14.00
N PRO A 14 -8.18 5.07 -12.90
CA PRO A 14 -7.84 4.55 -11.58
C PRO A 14 -8.49 3.20 -11.19
N ASN A 15 -9.56 2.78 -11.89
CA ASN A 15 -10.46 1.73 -11.37
C ASN A 15 -9.84 0.33 -11.25
N SER A 16 -8.83 -0.02 -12.05
CA SER A 16 -8.13 -1.32 -11.93
C SER A 16 -6.88 -1.24 -11.06
N LEU A 17 -6.39 -0.03 -10.77
CA LEU A 17 -5.12 0.20 -10.10
C LEU A 17 -5.23 -0.07 -8.60
N PHE A 18 -6.31 0.39 -7.95
CA PHE A 18 -6.55 0.11 -6.54
C PHE A 18 -6.64 -1.40 -6.25
N LYS A 19 -7.35 -2.16 -7.11
CA LYS A 19 -7.44 -3.62 -7.00
C LYS A 19 -6.08 -4.28 -7.11
N LYS A 20 -5.25 -3.85 -8.07
CA LYS A 20 -3.88 -4.34 -8.22
C LYS A 20 -3.04 -4.04 -6.97
N ILE A 21 -3.11 -2.82 -6.45
CA ILE A 21 -2.43 -2.42 -5.22
C ILE A 21 -2.83 -3.32 -4.05
N ILE A 22 -4.13 -3.54 -3.80
CA ILE A 22 -4.60 -4.41 -2.71
C ILE A 22 -4.01 -5.81 -2.82
N ILE A 23 -4.09 -6.42 -4.01
CA ILE A 23 -3.59 -7.77 -4.22
C ILE A 23 -2.07 -7.80 -3.99
N THR A 24 -1.33 -6.85 -4.55
CA THR A 24 0.11 -6.75 -4.37
C THR A 24 0.50 -6.62 -2.89
N PHE A 25 -0.14 -5.73 -2.13
CA PHE A 25 0.15 -5.57 -0.70
C PHE A 25 -0.28 -6.78 0.13
N SER A 26 -1.33 -7.49 -0.27
CA SER A 26 -1.77 -8.72 0.40
C SER A 26 -0.70 -9.81 0.29
N PHE A 27 -0.13 -10.01 -0.90
CA PHE A 27 0.97 -10.95 -1.11
C PHE A 27 2.29 -10.46 -0.52
N ALA A 28 2.58 -9.17 -0.59
CA ALA A 28 3.79 -8.60 -0.01
C ALA A 28 3.81 -8.70 1.52
N TYR A 29 2.65 -8.61 2.17
CA TYR A 29 2.53 -8.73 3.63
C TYR A 29 2.62 -10.19 4.10
N LEU A 30 2.27 -11.16 3.26
CA LEU A 30 2.26 -12.59 3.61
C LEU A 30 3.58 -13.10 4.26
N PRO A 31 4.79 -12.87 3.70
CA PRO A 31 6.02 -13.33 4.34
C PRO A 31 6.25 -12.72 5.73
N PHE A 32 5.86 -11.45 5.93
CA PHE A 32 5.95 -10.80 7.24
C PHE A 32 4.95 -11.39 8.22
N LEU A 33 3.71 -11.67 7.77
CA LEU A 33 2.70 -12.33 8.60
C LEU A 33 3.17 -13.71 9.05
N ILE A 34 3.79 -14.50 8.16
CA ILE A 34 4.37 -15.81 8.49
C ILE A 34 5.48 -15.66 9.53
N LEU A 35 6.42 -14.73 9.30
CA LEU A 35 7.52 -14.46 10.23
C LEU A 35 7.00 -14.05 11.61
N PHE A 36 6.06 -13.10 11.68
CA PHE A 36 5.47 -12.65 12.94
C PHE A 36 4.69 -13.77 13.63
N SER A 37 3.99 -14.61 12.87
CA SER A 37 3.27 -15.76 13.43
C SER A 37 4.23 -16.74 14.11
N ILE A 38 5.41 -16.99 13.51
CA ILE A 38 6.47 -17.81 14.11
C ILE A 38 6.98 -17.15 15.39
N LEU A 39 7.40 -15.89 15.34
CA LEU A 39 7.96 -15.18 16.49
C LEU A 39 7.00 -15.12 17.68
N VAL A 40 5.72 -14.86 17.41
CA VAL A 40 4.66 -14.85 18.43
C VAL A 40 4.39 -16.24 18.98
N SER A 41 4.40 -17.27 18.14
CA SER A 41 4.19 -18.66 18.54
C SER A 41 5.25 -19.15 19.52
N PHE A 42 6.51 -18.79 19.30
CA PHE A 42 7.63 -19.17 20.16
C PHE A 42 7.85 -18.23 21.36
N GLY A 43 7.00 -17.22 21.54
CA GLY A 43 7.11 -16.30 22.67
C GLY A 43 8.19 -15.23 22.54
N PHE A 44 8.82 -15.08 21.37
CA PHE A 44 9.88 -14.10 21.14
C PHE A 44 9.34 -12.66 21.04
N MET A 45 8.11 -12.51 20.53
CA MET A 45 7.48 -11.20 20.34
C MET A 45 6.01 -11.26 20.76
N PRO A 46 5.53 -10.36 21.63
CA PRO A 46 4.11 -10.28 21.97
C PRO A 46 3.33 -9.52 20.89
N VAL A 47 2.04 -9.87 20.79
CA VAL A 47 1.03 -9.01 20.19
C VAL A 47 0.38 -8.22 21.31
N ASN A 48 0.45 -6.89 21.27
CA ASN A 48 -0.26 -6.05 22.22
C ASN A 48 -1.73 -5.95 21.80
N PHE A 49 -2.64 -6.41 22.66
CA PHE A 49 -4.08 -6.36 22.44
C PHE A 49 -4.79 -6.07 23.75
N ASN A 50 -5.57 -4.99 23.79
CA ASN A 50 -6.24 -4.49 25.00
C ASN A 50 -5.29 -4.37 26.20
N GLU A 51 -4.13 -3.73 26.00
CA GLU A 51 -3.09 -3.51 27.03
C GLU A 51 -2.42 -4.79 27.55
N GLN A 52 -2.75 -5.95 26.97
CA GLN A 52 -2.15 -7.23 27.32
C GLN A 52 -1.16 -7.68 26.25
N ASN A 53 -0.04 -8.25 26.70
CA ASN A 53 0.94 -8.87 25.83
C ASN A 53 0.56 -10.34 25.60
N ILE A 54 0.02 -10.63 24.42
CA ILE A 54 -0.49 -11.95 24.05
C ILE A 54 0.54 -12.70 23.19
N TYR A 55 0.81 -13.94 23.56
CA TYR A 55 1.75 -14.85 22.89
C TYR A 55 1.05 -16.13 22.39
N GLY A 56 1.82 -16.97 21.70
CA GLY A 56 1.36 -18.28 21.26
C GLY A 56 0.27 -18.21 20.20
N LEU A 57 -0.52 -19.27 20.10
CA LEU A 57 -1.58 -19.39 19.09
C LEU A 57 -2.61 -18.24 19.17
N LYS A 58 -2.92 -17.75 20.38
CA LYS A 58 -3.83 -16.61 20.56
C LYS A 58 -3.29 -15.35 19.87
N GLY A 59 -1.99 -15.08 19.99
CA GLY A 59 -1.36 -13.94 19.32
C GLY A 59 -1.37 -14.11 17.79
N VAL A 60 -1.15 -15.32 17.28
CA VAL A 60 -1.25 -15.63 15.84
C VAL A 60 -2.65 -15.34 15.31
N VAL A 61 -3.69 -15.76 16.01
CA VAL A 61 -5.09 -15.49 15.62
C VAL A 61 -5.34 -14.00 15.50
N ILE A 62 -4.86 -13.21 16.48
CA ILE A 62 -5.00 -11.75 16.45
C ILE A 62 -4.27 -11.18 15.23
N LEU A 63 -3.02 -11.57 14.96
CA LEU A 63 -2.27 -11.11 13.78
C LEU A 63 -3.00 -11.40 12.46
N VAL A 64 -3.55 -12.60 12.30
CA VAL A 64 -4.26 -13.00 11.08
C VAL A 64 -5.56 -12.20 10.93
N CYS A 65 -6.30 -11.98 12.02
CA CYS A 65 -7.53 -11.16 11.98
C CYS A 65 -7.25 -9.70 11.62
N PHE A 66 -6.10 -9.14 12.05
CA PHE A 66 -5.71 -7.77 11.74
C PHE A 66 -4.97 -7.62 10.39
N ALA A 67 -4.47 -8.71 9.80
CA ALA A 67 -3.76 -8.67 8.52
C ALA A 67 -4.55 -7.96 7.40
N PRO A 68 -5.86 -8.20 7.19
CA PRO A 68 -6.65 -7.48 6.19
C PRO A 68 -6.73 -5.97 6.44
N ILE A 69 -6.72 -5.55 7.72
CA ILE A 69 -6.76 -4.13 8.09
C ILE A 69 -5.44 -3.47 7.71
N PHE A 70 -4.31 -4.10 8.04
CA PHE A 70 -2.99 -3.59 7.65
C PHE A 70 -2.83 -3.52 6.14
N THR A 71 -3.16 -4.59 5.41
CA THR A 71 -3.04 -4.59 3.95
C THR A 71 -3.94 -3.54 3.31
N PHE A 72 -5.16 -3.35 3.83
CA PHE A 72 -6.06 -2.30 3.38
C PHE A 72 -5.49 -0.90 3.66
N MET A 73 -4.97 -0.64 4.87
CA MET A 73 -4.36 0.65 5.21
C MET A 73 -3.19 0.98 4.27
N PHE A 74 -2.23 0.09 4.10
CA PHE A 74 -1.10 0.31 3.18
C PHE A 74 -1.56 0.51 1.74
N SER A 75 -2.55 -0.25 1.30
CA SER A 75 -3.11 -0.11 -0.04
C SER A 75 -3.82 1.22 -0.26
N ALA A 76 -4.58 1.69 0.73
CA ALA A 76 -5.23 2.98 0.72
C ALA A 76 -4.21 4.12 0.67
N PHE A 77 -3.18 4.07 1.52
CA PHE A 77 -2.10 5.08 1.51
C PHE A 77 -1.34 5.08 0.19
N ALA A 78 -0.97 3.91 -0.34
CA ALA A 78 -0.29 3.81 -1.63
C ALA A 78 -1.15 4.37 -2.78
N TYR A 79 -2.46 4.11 -2.75
CA TYR A 79 -3.38 4.65 -3.74
C TYR A 79 -3.54 6.17 -3.62
N LEU A 80 -3.70 6.71 -2.41
CA LEU A 80 -3.74 8.15 -2.18
C LEU A 80 -2.44 8.82 -2.65
N TRP A 81 -1.30 8.22 -2.37
CA TRP A 81 0.00 8.69 -2.86
C TRP A 81 0.07 8.72 -4.39
N PHE A 82 -0.44 7.68 -5.05
CA PHE A 82 -0.50 7.63 -6.51
C PHE A 82 -1.42 8.72 -7.10
N VAL A 83 -2.61 8.91 -6.50
CA VAL A 83 -3.54 9.97 -6.92
C VAL A 83 -2.92 11.35 -6.73
N PHE A 84 -2.25 11.58 -5.60
CA PHE A 84 -1.55 12.83 -5.33
C PHE A 84 -0.40 13.06 -6.32
N GLY A 85 0.42 12.05 -6.59
CA GLY A 85 1.49 12.13 -7.59
C GLY A 85 0.97 12.47 -8.99
N ASN A 86 -0.17 11.88 -9.40
CA ASN A 86 -0.82 12.23 -10.66
C ASN A 86 -1.35 13.66 -10.68
N PHE A 87 -1.93 14.13 -9.57
CA PHE A 87 -2.39 15.52 -9.45
C PHE A 87 -1.23 16.50 -9.61
N VAL A 88 -0.11 16.26 -8.91
CA VAL A 88 1.10 17.08 -9.03
C VAL A 88 1.65 17.03 -10.45
N LEU A 89 1.72 15.85 -11.07
CA LEU A 89 2.18 15.68 -12.45
C LEU A 89 1.31 16.47 -13.44
N GLN A 90 -0.01 16.41 -13.31
CA GLN A 90 -0.92 17.19 -14.15
C GLN A 90 -0.72 18.70 -13.97
N LEU A 91 -0.51 19.16 -12.74
CA LEU A 91 -0.21 20.57 -12.45
C LEU A 91 1.09 21.01 -13.14
N PHE A 92 2.15 20.20 -13.08
CA PHE A 92 3.39 20.45 -13.83
C PHE A 92 3.17 20.49 -15.34
N ILE A 93 2.39 19.54 -15.90
CA ILE A 93 2.09 19.51 -17.34
C ILE A 93 1.34 20.77 -17.79
N THR A 94 0.39 21.26 -16.98
CA THR A 94 -0.40 22.46 -17.31
C THR A 94 0.44 23.74 -17.26
N LEU A 95 1.40 23.83 -16.33
CA LEU A 95 2.29 25.00 -16.20
C LEU A 95 3.44 25.01 -17.22
N LEU A 96 3.73 23.87 -17.87
CA LEU A 96 4.75 23.81 -18.91
C LEU A 96 4.28 24.58 -20.16
N PRO A 97 5.09 25.51 -20.68
CA PRO A 97 4.74 26.24 -21.89
C PRO A 97 4.62 25.27 -23.07
N ASP A 98 3.54 25.42 -23.86
CA ASP A 98 3.44 24.71 -25.12
C ASP A 98 4.61 25.13 -26.01
N LYS A 99 5.42 24.15 -26.41
CA LYS A 99 6.52 24.36 -27.34
C LYS A 99 5.91 24.84 -28.66
N LYS A 100 5.85 26.16 -28.88
CA LYS A 100 5.63 26.75 -30.20
C LYS A 100 6.77 26.25 -31.08
N SER A 101 6.46 25.33 -31.97
CA SER A 101 7.27 25.00 -33.14
C SER A 101 6.38 25.08 -34.36
#